data_AF-A0A7J9QUX9-F1
#
_entry.id   AF-A0A7J9QUX9-F1
#
_cell.length_a   1.000
_cell.length_b   1.000
_cell.length_c   1.000
_cell.angle_alpha   90.00
_cell.angle_beta   90.00
_cell.angle_gamma   90.00
#
_symmetry.space_group_name_H-M   'P 1'
#
loop_
_entity.id
_entity.type
_entity.pdbx_description
1 polymer ?
#
loop_
_entity_poly.entity_id
_entity_poly.type
_entity_poly.pdbx_seq_one_letter_code
_entity_poly.pdbx_strand_id
1 'polypeptide(L)'
;MRIIPSMMKKFDDDVSNLQQGLHPENLAFWYDKIIRDTIEMAPPWLQDKIKVNQDPILPMKFNLDISKRAVRYFMIVVDENLDDMPYSTKLYFLKVQEIMSAEMDKSLV
;
A
#
# COMPACT_ATOMS: atom_id res chain seq x y z
N MET A 1 24.01 17.83 30.88
CA MET A 1 23.15 16.82 30.20
C MET A 1 22.84 17.32 28.80
N ARG A 2 23.49 16.78 27.74
CA ARG A 2 23.30 17.24 26.34
C ARG A 2 22.07 16.54 25.74
N ILE A 3 20.88 17.00 26.10
CA ILE A 3 19.62 16.39 25.64
C ILE A 3 19.31 16.79 24.18
N ILE A 4 19.66 18.02 23.80
CA ILE A 4 19.35 18.63 22.49
C ILE A 4 19.95 17.84 21.30
N PRO A 5 21.24 17.44 21.29
CA PRO A 5 21.81 16.73 20.14
C PRO A 5 21.20 15.34 19.93
N SER A 6 20.78 14.66 21.00
CA SER A 6 20.17 13.32 20.89
C SER A 6 18.74 13.38 20.36
N MET A 7 17.98 14.42 20.75
CA MET A 7 16.62 14.63 20.24
C MET A 7 16.62 15.05 18.78
N MET A 8 17.57 15.92 18.38
CA MET A 8 17.70 16.36 16.99
C MET A 8 18.12 15.20 16.08
N LYS A 9 19.06 14.35 16.53
CA LYS A 9 19.42 13.14 15.80
C LYS A 9 18.24 12.18 15.65
N LYS A 10 17.49 11.93 16.73
CA LYS A 10 16.30 11.07 16.68
C LYS A 10 15.25 11.63 15.70
N PHE A 11 15.06 12.95 15.67
CA PHE A 11 14.15 13.60 14.73
C PHE A 11 14.60 13.43 13.28
N ASP A 12 15.89 13.63 12.98
CA ASP A 12 16.45 13.41 11.64
C ASP A 12 16.30 11.94 11.20
N ASP A 13 16.54 11.00 12.13
CA ASP A 13 16.35 9.57 11.90
C ASP A 13 14.87 9.25 11.60
N ASP A 14 13.93 9.81 12.38
CA ASP A 14 12.49 9.63 12.19
C ASP A 14 12.03 10.21 10.83
N VAL A 15 12.47 11.42 10.47
CA VAL A 15 12.16 12.05 9.17
C VAL A 15 12.73 11.22 8.01
N SER A 16 13.96 10.73 8.14
CA SER A 16 14.60 9.90 7.11
C SER A 16 13.84 8.60 6.91
N ASN A 17 13.41 7.94 8.00
CA ASN A 17 12.61 6.72 7.94
C ASN A 17 11.24 6.95 7.27
N LEU A 18 10.59 8.09 7.55
CA LEU A 18 9.32 8.47 6.91
C LEU A 18 9.49 8.67 5.40
N GLN A 19 10.54 9.38 4.99
CA GLN A 19 10.85 9.60 3.58
C GLN A 19 11.13 8.27 2.88
N GLN A 20 11.87 7.37 3.55
CA GLN A 20 12.24 6.10 2.97
C GLN A 20 11.03 5.22 2.63
N GLY A 21 10.04 5.13 3.52
CA GLY A 21 8.83 4.34 3.23
C GLY A 21 7.93 4.91 2.11
N LEU A 22 8.18 6.15 1.65
CA LEU A 22 7.52 6.74 0.48
C LEU A 22 8.37 6.66 -0.79
N HIS A 23 9.56 6.07 -0.74
CA HIS A 23 10.33 5.86 -1.96
C HIS A 23 9.55 4.99 -2.95
N PRO A 24 9.56 5.35 -4.25
CA PRO A 24 8.80 4.61 -5.25
C PRO A 24 9.16 3.12 -5.31
N GLU A 25 10.41 2.76 -5.01
CA GLU A 25 10.86 1.36 -4.99
C GLU A 25 10.22 0.56 -3.85
N ASN A 26 10.08 1.16 -2.66
CA ASN A 26 9.40 0.52 -1.53
C ASN A 26 7.92 0.33 -1.83
N LEU A 27 7.26 1.38 -2.37
CA LEU A 27 5.86 1.28 -2.76
C LEU A 27 5.64 0.25 -3.87
N ALA A 28 6.50 0.21 -4.88
CA ALA A 28 6.43 -0.75 -5.98
C ALA A 28 6.60 -2.19 -5.46
N PHE A 29 7.59 -2.44 -4.61
CA PHE A 29 7.78 -3.74 -3.96
C PHE A 29 6.52 -4.20 -3.22
N TRP A 30 5.94 -3.32 -2.40
CA TRP A 30 4.74 -3.65 -1.63
C TRP A 30 3.53 -3.85 -2.54
N TYR A 31 3.35 -3.04 -3.58
CA TYR A 31 2.29 -3.30 -4.56
C TYR A 31 2.44 -4.64 -5.25
N ASP A 32 3.64 -4.99 -5.72
CA ASP A 32 3.88 -6.27 -6.38
C ASP A 32 3.61 -7.45 -5.45
N LYS A 33 4.06 -7.34 -4.19
CA LYS A 33 3.79 -8.36 -3.17
C LYS A 33 2.31 -8.49 -2.89
N ILE A 34 1.61 -7.40 -2.58
CA ILE A 34 0.18 -7.40 -2.27
C ILE A 34 -0.62 -7.96 -3.45
N ILE A 35 -0.30 -7.57 -4.68
CA ILE A 35 -1.02 -8.03 -5.87
C ILE A 35 -0.81 -9.51 -6.12
N ARG A 36 0.44 -10.00 -6.02
CA ARG A 36 0.73 -11.43 -6.14
C ARG A 36 -0.03 -12.24 -5.10
N ASP A 37 0.08 -11.85 -3.83
CA ASP A 37 -0.55 -12.56 -2.72
C ASP A 37 -2.10 -12.49 -2.84
N THR A 38 -2.65 -11.39 -3.37
CA THR A 38 -4.08 -11.26 -3.69
C THR A 38 -4.52 -12.19 -4.82
N ILE A 39 -3.72 -12.34 -5.88
CA ILE A 39 -4.00 -13.24 -7.01
C ILE A 39 -3.95 -14.70 -6.54
N GLU A 40 -2.98 -15.06 -5.71
CA GLU A 40 -2.84 -16.40 -5.13
C GLU A 40 -4.03 -16.77 -4.25
N MET A 41 -4.55 -15.81 -3.47
CA MET A 41 -5.73 -15.99 -2.62
C MET A 41 -7.04 -16.03 -3.43
N ALA A 42 -7.10 -15.34 -4.57
CA ALA A 42 -8.31 -15.22 -5.35
C ALA A 42 -8.64 -16.50 -6.14
N PRO A 43 -9.94 -16.85 -6.26
CA PRO A 43 -10.38 -17.94 -7.12
C PRO A 43 -9.93 -17.76 -8.57
N PRO A 44 -9.70 -18.86 -9.33
CA PRO A 44 -9.10 -18.80 -10.67
C PRO A 44 -9.82 -17.85 -11.65
N TRP A 45 -11.14 -17.70 -11.55
CA TRP A 45 -11.95 -16.84 -12.42
C TRP A 45 -11.91 -15.34 -12.05
N LEU A 46 -11.18 -14.96 -10.99
CA LEU A 46 -10.97 -13.57 -10.57
C LEU A 46 -9.52 -13.10 -10.73
N GLN A 47 -8.57 -14.01 -10.94
CA GLN A 47 -7.15 -13.70 -11.02
C GLN A 47 -6.82 -12.73 -12.16
N ASP A 48 -7.45 -12.89 -13.32
CA ASP A 48 -7.28 -11.99 -14.47
C ASP A 48 -7.92 -10.60 -14.28
N LYS A 49 -8.67 -10.42 -13.19
CA LYS A 49 -9.38 -9.18 -12.83
C LYS A 49 -8.71 -8.42 -11.70
N ILE A 50 -7.45 -8.74 -11.38
CA ILE A 50 -6.64 -8.02 -10.40
C ILE A 50 -5.39 -7.55 -11.13
N LYS A 51 -5.31 -6.24 -11.41
CA LYS A 51 -4.18 -5.65 -12.13
C LYS A 51 -3.75 -4.36 -11.45
N VAL A 52 -2.45 -4.16 -11.38
CA VAL A 52 -1.88 -2.85 -11.06
C VAL A 52 -1.01 -2.40 -12.23
N ASN A 53 -1.19 -1.15 -12.65
CA ASN A 53 -0.35 -0.52 -13.65
C ASN A 53 0.37 0.66 -13.00
N GLN A 54 1.70 0.59 -12.91
CA GLN A 54 2.53 1.70 -12.48
C GLN A 54 2.85 2.60 -13.68
N ASP A 55 2.74 3.91 -13.49
CA ASP A 55 3.10 4.88 -14.53
C ASP A 55 4.64 4.92 -14.71
N PRO A 56 5.16 4.73 -15.93
CA PRO A 56 6.60 4.65 -16.17
C PRO A 56 7.32 5.99 -15.99
N ILE A 57 6.59 7.12 -16.02
CA ILE A 57 7.13 8.46 -15.82
C ILE A 57 6.91 8.91 -14.37
N LEU A 58 5.77 8.52 -13.78
CA LEU A 58 5.39 8.87 -12.41
C LEU A 58 5.39 7.61 -11.53
N PRO A 59 6.55 7.19 -10.98
CA PRO A 59 6.67 5.90 -10.31
C PRO A 59 5.86 5.80 -8.99
N MET A 60 5.31 6.90 -8.48
CA MET A 60 4.37 6.88 -7.34
C MET A 60 2.90 6.78 -7.77
N LYS A 61 2.60 6.80 -9.06
CA LYS A 61 1.25 6.73 -9.60
C LYS A 61 0.93 5.29 -9.98
N PHE A 62 0.18 4.64 -9.09
CA PHE A 62 -0.32 3.29 -9.27
C PHE A 62 -1.80 3.34 -9.67
N ASN A 63 -2.16 2.57 -10.68
CA ASN A 63 -3.54 2.39 -11.10
C ASN A 63 -3.98 0.96 -10.80
N LEU A 64 -4.80 0.80 -9.76
CA LEU A 64 -5.34 -0.47 -9.30
C LEU A 64 -6.67 -0.75 -10.00
N ASP A 65 -6.63 -1.61 -11.01
CA ASP A 65 -7.80 -2.11 -11.73
C ASP A 65 -8.19 -3.48 -11.16
N ILE A 66 -9.20 -3.46 -10.28
CA ILE A 66 -9.66 -4.66 -9.58
C ILE A 66 -11.17 -4.81 -9.68
N SER A 67 -11.63 -6.03 -9.96
CA SER A 67 -13.07 -6.34 -9.88
C SER A 67 -13.57 -6.14 -8.46
N LYS A 68 -14.77 -5.56 -8.30
CA LYS A 68 -15.47 -5.45 -6.99
C LYS A 68 -15.49 -6.78 -6.21
N ARG A 69 -15.67 -7.90 -6.92
CA ARG A 69 -15.69 -9.25 -6.31
C ARG A 69 -14.33 -9.69 -5.78
N ALA A 70 -13.25 -9.07 -6.22
CA ALA A 70 -11.89 -9.37 -5.80
C ALA A 70 -11.36 -8.42 -4.70
N VAL A 71 -12.02 -7.27 -4.48
CA VAL A 71 -11.58 -6.26 -3.48
C VAL A 71 -11.41 -6.84 -2.09
N ARG A 72 -12.28 -7.77 -1.65
CA ARG A 72 -12.14 -8.41 -0.33
C ARG A 72 -10.81 -9.14 -0.15
N TYR A 73 -10.28 -9.76 -1.21
CA TYR A 73 -9.01 -10.48 -1.13
C TYR A 73 -7.86 -9.50 -0.99
N PHE A 74 -7.91 -8.39 -1.72
CA PHE A 74 -6.95 -7.32 -1.59
C PHE A 74 -6.94 -6.74 -0.16
N MET A 75 -8.12 -6.50 0.43
CA MET A 75 -8.23 -6.00 1.81
C MET A 75 -7.56 -6.93 2.82
N ILE A 76 -7.86 -8.24 2.75
CA ILE A 76 -7.28 -9.26 3.62
C ILE A 76 -5.76 -9.27 3.50
N VAL A 77 -5.25 -9.30 2.26
CA VAL A 77 -3.80 -9.36 2.02
C VAL A 77 -3.09 -8.10 2.48
N VAL A 78 -3.70 -6.92 2.34
CA VAL A 78 -3.16 -5.70 2.94
C VAL A 78 -3.11 -5.83 4.46
N ASP A 79 -4.21 -6.24 5.09
CA ASP A 79 -4.29 -6.39 6.55
C ASP A 79 -3.24 -7.36 7.11
N GLU A 80 -3.01 -8.49 6.43
CA GLU A 80 -2.02 -9.50 6.81
C GLU A 80 -0.57 -9.01 6.73
N ASN A 81 -0.30 -7.98 5.91
CA ASN A 81 1.06 -7.46 5.69
C ASN A 81 1.28 -6.06 6.29
N LEU A 82 0.25 -5.40 6.82
CA LEU A 82 0.30 -4.01 7.33
C LEU A 82 1.37 -3.79 8.41
N ASP A 83 1.63 -4.80 9.24
CA ASP A 83 2.60 -4.69 10.34
C ASP A 83 4.05 -4.84 9.89
N ASP A 84 4.29 -5.46 8.73
CA ASP A 84 5.62 -5.60 8.13
C ASP A 84 6.03 -4.39 7.28
N MET A 85 5.07 -3.51 6.95
CA MET A 85 5.31 -2.33 6.13
C MET A 85 6.02 -1.22 6.93
N PRO A 86 6.96 -0.48 6.31
CA PRO A 86 7.44 0.79 6.86
C PRO A 86 6.27 1.72 7.15
N TYR A 87 6.37 2.52 8.20
CA TYR A 87 5.24 3.32 8.71
C TYR A 87 4.54 4.16 7.63
N SER A 88 5.27 4.86 6.77
CA SER A 88 4.66 5.67 5.72
C SER A 88 4.05 4.84 4.58
N THR A 89 4.63 3.66 4.27
CA THR A 89 4.00 2.68 3.36
C THR A 89 2.70 2.12 3.96
N LYS A 90 2.70 1.83 5.26
CA LYS A 90 1.51 1.40 6.01
C LYS A 90 0.38 2.42 5.87
N LEU A 91 0.68 3.70 6.14
CA LEU A 91 -0.30 4.79 5.99
C LEU A 91 -0.84 4.90 4.56
N TYR A 92 0.02 4.70 3.55
CA TYR A 92 -0.39 4.69 2.16
C TYR A 92 -1.43 3.61 1.89
N PHE A 93 -1.17 2.36 2.29
CA PHE A 93 -2.10 1.24 2.05
C PHE A 93 -3.39 1.35 2.87
N LEU A 94 -3.33 1.88 4.10
CA LEU A 94 -4.53 2.23 4.86
C LEU A 94 -5.41 3.23 4.09
N LYS A 95 -4.81 4.22 3.44
CA LYS A 95 -5.55 5.17 2.61
C LYS A 95 -6.14 4.52 1.36
N VAL A 96 -5.43 3.57 0.74
CA VAL A 96 -5.96 2.78 -0.38
C VAL A 96 -7.19 1.99 0.05
N GLN A 97 -7.15 1.29 1.20
CA GLN A 97 -8.30 0.56 1.74
C GLN A 97 -9.49 1.49 2.03
N GLU A 98 -9.24 2.67 2.61
CA GLU A 98 -10.26 3.68 2.86
C GLU A 98 -10.96 4.12 1.56
N ILE A 99 -10.18 4.48 0.53
CA ILE A 99 -10.71 4.92 -0.78
C ILE A 99 -11.51 3.78 -1.43
N MET A 100 -10.97 2.57 -1.43
CA MET A 100 -11.66 1.41 -2.01
C MET A 100 -12.98 1.10 -1.31
N SER A 101 -13.02 1.22 0.02
CA SER A 101 -14.24 1.03 0.80
C SER A 101 -15.30 2.07 0.42
N ALA A 102 -14.90 3.34 0.33
CA ALA A 102 -15.79 4.42 -0.09
C ALA A 102 -16.34 4.23 -1.52
N GLU A 103 -15.51 3.72 -2.46
CA GLU A 103 -15.97 3.41 -3.82
C GLU A 103 -16.91 2.19 -3.87
N MET A 104 -16.71 1.20 -2.99
CA MET A 104 -17.64 0.07 -2.87
C MET A 104 -19.03 0.54 -2.39
N ASP A 105 -19.07 1.40 -1.37
CA ASP A 105 -20.30 1.92 -0.78
C ASP A 105 -21.12 2.77 -1.75
N LYS A 106 -20.46 3.66 -2.51
CA LYS A 106 -21.13 4.47 -3.56
C LYS A 106 -21.85 3.63 -4.61
N SER A 107 -21.35 2.42 -4.84
CA SER A 107 -21.82 1.58 -5.92
C SER A 107 -22.96 0.63 -5.52
N LEU A 108 -23.34 0.65 -4.25
CA LEU A 108 -24.49 -0.06 -3.67
C LEU A 108 -25.74 0.84 -3.57
N VAL A 109 -25.64 2.12 -3.94
CA VAL A 109 -26.72 3.12 -3.96
C VAL A 109 -27.18 3.39 -5.40
#